data_AF-A0A1M6GNG0-F1
#
_entry.id   AF-A0A1M6GNG0-F1
#
_cell.length_a   1.000
_cell.length_b   1.000
_cell.length_c   1.000
_cell.angle_alpha   90.00
_cell.angle_beta   90.00
_cell.angle_gamma   90.00
#
_symmetry.space_group_name_H-M   'P 1'
#
loop_
_entity.id
_entity.type
_entity.pdbx_description
1 polymer ?
#
loop_
_entity_poly.entity_id
_entity_poly.type
_entity_poly.pdbx_seq_one_letter_code
_entity_poly.pdbx_strand_id
1 'polypeptide(L)'
;MKKNVWRIMLIIVFLFSYLIINTKVLESNNKNVFSIPGLPRPIGKEPVIITSAGQSTNTYIIKDISNRLMLRSYFLPQAKSNDLKEAKTIVFSIDYSPLSLKLQGKKYEEEKERIKELVDKADHIDMKIVSIVFGGKKQNKKENIELLDIVLPKSDYIIGVKESYCESYIIQIAKDNDIQITLVDGVKAIYEPFASIFR
;
A
#
# COMPACT_ATOMS: atom_id res chain seq x y z
N MET A 1 -12.10 30.45 53.19
CA MET A 1 -11.68 30.70 51.79
C MET A 1 -10.74 29.65 51.21
N LYS A 2 -9.69 29.17 51.92
CA LYS A 2 -8.72 28.17 51.40
C LYS A 2 -9.31 26.81 50.94
N LYS A 3 -10.33 26.26 51.63
CA LYS A 3 -10.94 24.96 51.26
C LYS A 3 -11.69 24.99 49.91
N ASN A 4 -12.26 26.14 49.53
CA ASN A 4 -12.99 26.26 48.26
C ASN A 4 -12.03 26.33 47.07
N VAL A 5 -10.85 26.94 47.26
CA VAL A 5 -9.80 27.01 46.23
C VAL A 5 -9.23 25.61 45.92
N TRP A 6 -9.00 24.78 46.95
CA TRP A 6 -8.54 23.39 46.74
C TRP A 6 -9.56 22.59 45.93
N ARG A 7 -10.85 22.70 46.26
CA ARG A 7 -11.93 21.98 45.54
C ARG A 7 -11.99 22.38 44.06
N ILE A 8 -11.85 23.68 43.75
CA ILE A 8 -11.82 24.17 42.38
C ILE A 8 -10.60 23.60 41.62
N MET A 9 -9.43 23.55 42.27
CA MET A 9 -8.21 23.02 41.66
C MET A 9 -8.33 21.52 41.30
N LEU A 10 -8.95 20.71 42.18
CA LEU A 10 -9.20 19.29 41.91
C LEU A 10 -10.16 19.09 40.73
N ILE A 11 -11.20 19.91 40.62
CA ILE A 11 -12.16 19.85 39.50
C ILE A 11 -11.46 20.18 38.18
N ILE A 12 -10.56 21.17 38.16
CA ILE A 12 -9.79 21.53 36.97
C ILE A 12 -8.87 20.39 36.55
N VAL A 13 -8.17 19.75 37.49
CA VAL A 13 -7.31 18.58 37.20
C VAL A 13 -8.12 17.42 36.63
N PHE A 14 -9.32 17.17 37.17
CA PHE A 14 -10.22 16.12 36.67
C PHE A 14 -10.76 16.41 35.26
N LEU A 15 -11.11 17.67 34.97
CA LEU A 15 -11.51 18.10 33.63
C LEU A 15 -10.35 17.96 32.63
N PHE A 16 -9.14 18.31 33.05
CA PHE A 16 -7.95 18.20 32.21
C PHE A 16 -7.58 16.74 31.94
N SER A 17 -7.66 15.86 32.94
CA SER A 17 -7.44 14.42 32.76
C SER A 17 -8.52 13.79 31.88
N TYR A 18 -9.79 14.20 32.05
CA TYR A 18 -10.89 13.75 31.19
C TYR A 18 -10.72 14.20 29.73
N LEU A 19 -10.24 15.42 29.49
CA LEU A 19 -9.91 15.90 28.15
C LEU A 19 -8.76 15.09 27.51
N ILE A 20 -7.70 14.79 28.26
CA ILE A 20 -6.57 13.97 27.78
C ILE A 20 -7.00 12.53 27.47
N ILE A 21 -7.93 11.96 28.25
CA ILE A 21 -8.49 10.63 27.99
C ILE A 21 -9.32 10.66 26.70
N ASN A 22 -10.17 11.68 26.51
CA ASN A 22 -10.99 11.79 25.31
C ASN A 22 -10.20 12.07 24.03
N THR A 23 -9.08 12.81 24.07
CA THR A 23 -8.23 12.99 22.89
C THR A 23 -7.58 11.66 22.46
N LYS A 24 -7.13 10.84 23.40
CA LYS A 24 -6.62 9.48 23.11
C LYS A 24 -7.71 8.52 22.60
N VAL A 25 -8.95 8.66 23.07
CA VAL A 25 -10.09 7.86 22.61
C VAL A 25 -10.51 8.24 21.18
N LEU A 26 -10.45 9.53 20.80
CA LEU A 26 -10.76 9.97 19.44
C LEU A 26 -9.74 9.45 18.41
N GLU A 27 -8.45 9.39 18.74
CA GLU A 27 -7.43 8.75 17.88
C GLU A 27 -7.70 7.24 17.70
N SER A 28 -8.28 6.57 18.69
CA SER A 28 -8.56 5.14 18.63
C SER A 28 -9.81 4.77 17.83
N ASN A 29 -10.74 5.69 17.59
CA ASN A 29 -11.99 5.40 16.86
C ASN A 29 -11.85 5.38 15.33
N ASN A 30 -10.66 5.67 14.79
CA ASN A 30 -10.34 5.49 13.36
C ASN A 30 -9.80 4.09 13.03
N LYS A 31 -9.93 3.11 13.94
CA LYS A 31 -9.42 1.73 13.78
C LYS A 31 -10.33 0.77 13.02
N ASN A 32 -11.36 1.25 12.32
CA ASN A 32 -12.15 0.39 11.41
C ASN A 32 -11.48 0.29 10.03
N VAL A 33 -10.18 -0.02 10.00
CA VAL A 33 -9.55 -0.58 8.82
C VAL A 33 -9.34 -2.05 9.14
N PHE A 34 -10.19 -2.90 8.55
CA PHE A 34 -10.09 -4.35 8.72
C PHE A 34 -8.85 -4.83 7.97
N SER A 35 -7.69 -4.78 8.65
CA SER A 35 -6.53 -5.56 8.22
C SER A 35 -6.84 -7.03 8.46
N ILE A 36 -7.36 -7.69 7.44
CA ILE A 36 -7.50 -9.14 7.40
C ILE A 36 -6.12 -9.78 7.19
N PRO A 37 -5.87 -11.03 7.60
CA PRO A 37 -4.59 -11.71 7.35
C PRO A 37 -4.39 -12.07 5.86
N GLY A 38 -5.48 -12.05 5.09
CA GLY A 38 -5.58 -12.33 3.66
C GLY A 38 -7.03 -12.23 3.22
N LEU A 39 -7.28 -12.26 1.90
CA LEU A 39 -8.62 -12.16 1.35
C LEU A 39 -9.45 -13.42 1.68
N PRO A 40 -10.75 -13.26 2.04
CA PRO A 40 -11.62 -14.41 2.32
C PRO A 40 -12.01 -15.17 1.04
N ARG A 41 -11.85 -14.53 -0.12
CA ARG A 41 -12.10 -15.11 -1.44
C ARG A 41 -11.09 -14.58 -2.44
N PRO A 42 -10.59 -15.42 -3.37
CA PRO A 42 -9.72 -14.97 -4.44
C PRO A 42 -10.39 -13.92 -5.32
N ILE A 43 -9.64 -12.87 -5.66
CA ILE A 43 -10.06 -11.81 -6.60
C ILE A 43 -9.25 -11.84 -7.90
N GLY A 44 -8.02 -12.32 -7.85
CA GLY A 44 -7.08 -12.32 -8.96
C GLY A 44 -7.38 -13.43 -9.96
N LYS A 45 -7.04 -13.18 -11.21
CA LYS A 45 -7.20 -14.12 -12.32
C LYS A 45 -5.93 -14.16 -13.15
N GLU A 46 -5.58 -15.35 -13.62
CA GLU A 46 -4.46 -15.56 -14.53
C GLU A 46 -4.86 -15.31 -16.00
N PRO A 47 -3.95 -14.80 -16.85
CA PRO A 47 -2.55 -14.46 -16.58
C PRO A 47 -2.34 -13.17 -15.77
N VAL A 48 -1.24 -13.12 -15.01
CA VAL A 48 -0.88 -11.99 -14.14
C VAL A 48 0.30 -11.21 -14.72
N ILE A 49 0.25 -9.87 -14.72
CA ILE A 49 1.44 -9.03 -14.96
C ILE A 49 2.01 -8.58 -13.63
N ILE A 50 3.32 -8.73 -13.45
CA ILE A 50 4.05 -8.21 -12.29
C ILE A 50 4.94 -7.08 -12.78
N THR A 51 4.68 -5.86 -12.31
CA THR A 51 5.41 -4.65 -12.68
C THR A 51 5.95 -3.93 -11.45
N SER A 52 7.02 -3.17 -11.65
CA SER A 52 7.51 -2.24 -10.63
C SER A 52 6.86 -0.88 -10.80
N ALA A 53 6.53 -0.22 -9.69
CA ALA A 53 6.31 1.22 -9.62
C ALA A 53 7.43 1.84 -8.78
N GLY A 54 8.36 2.53 -9.46
CA GLY A 54 9.56 3.10 -8.84
C GLY A 54 10.84 2.30 -9.09
N GLN A 55 10.80 1.25 -9.91
CA GLN A 55 11.96 0.46 -10.35
C GLN A 55 12.78 -0.20 -9.23
N SER A 56 12.18 -0.46 -8.06
CA SER A 56 12.84 -1.23 -6.99
C SER A 56 13.00 -2.70 -7.35
N THR A 57 14.11 -3.28 -6.90
CA THR A 57 14.41 -4.72 -7.02
C THR A 57 13.49 -5.57 -6.15
N ASN A 58 12.72 -4.98 -5.23
CA ASN A 58 11.70 -5.68 -4.44
C ASN A 58 10.64 -6.37 -5.32
N THR A 59 10.45 -5.92 -6.55
CA THR A 59 9.58 -6.58 -7.55
C THR A 59 9.98 -8.04 -7.81
N TYR A 60 11.27 -8.40 -7.68
CA TYR A 60 11.74 -9.79 -7.83
C TYR A 60 11.21 -10.71 -6.72
N ILE A 61 10.94 -10.19 -5.53
CA ILE A 61 10.33 -10.97 -4.44
C ILE A 61 8.93 -11.44 -4.86
N ILE A 62 8.18 -10.57 -5.53
CA ILE A 62 6.83 -10.88 -6.02
C ILE A 62 6.89 -11.88 -7.17
N LYS A 63 7.90 -11.76 -8.05
CA LYS A 63 8.18 -12.77 -9.08
C LYS A 63 8.43 -14.14 -8.45
N ASP A 64 9.27 -14.20 -7.43
CA ASP A 64 9.63 -15.46 -6.76
C ASP A 64 8.44 -16.07 -6.04
N ILE A 65 7.61 -15.26 -5.37
CA ILE A 65 6.34 -15.70 -4.79
C ILE A 65 5.42 -16.24 -5.90
N SER A 66 5.20 -15.50 -6.98
CA SER A 66 4.37 -15.92 -8.12
C SER A 66 4.81 -17.26 -8.72
N ASN A 67 6.13 -17.44 -8.91
CA ASN A 67 6.71 -18.69 -9.40
C ASN A 67 6.47 -19.84 -8.43
N ARG A 68 6.67 -19.63 -7.12
CA ARG A 68 6.38 -20.64 -6.08
C ARG A 68 4.90 -21.01 -6.06
N LEU A 69 4.03 -20.05 -6.37
CA LEU A 69 2.60 -20.28 -6.46
C LEU A 69 2.17 -20.93 -7.79
N MET A 70 3.10 -21.13 -8.74
CA MET A 70 2.89 -21.66 -10.09
C MET A 70 1.89 -20.84 -10.92
N LEU A 71 1.79 -19.53 -10.68
CA LEU A 71 0.89 -18.66 -11.45
C LEU A 71 1.44 -18.44 -12.86
N ARG A 72 0.56 -18.49 -13.87
CA ARG A 72 0.87 -17.98 -15.21
C ARG A 72 1.07 -16.47 -15.13
N SER A 73 2.32 -16.05 -15.00
CA SER A 73 2.70 -14.65 -14.80
C SER A 73 3.72 -14.15 -15.81
N TYR A 74 3.53 -12.91 -16.26
CA TYR A 74 4.47 -12.14 -17.05
C TYR A 74 5.22 -11.20 -16.12
N PHE A 75 6.52 -11.45 -15.93
CA PHE A 75 7.38 -10.56 -15.15
C PHE A 75 7.92 -9.44 -16.05
N LEU A 76 7.28 -8.27 -15.97
CA LEU A 76 7.59 -7.09 -16.78
C LEU A 76 7.80 -5.88 -15.85
N PRO A 77 8.99 -5.73 -15.22
CA PRO A 77 9.25 -4.62 -14.29
C PRO A 77 9.06 -3.21 -14.87
N GLN A 78 9.15 -3.11 -16.20
CA GLN A 78 8.96 -1.87 -16.96
C GLN A 78 7.76 -1.96 -17.90
N ALA A 79 6.71 -2.67 -17.50
CA ALA A 79 5.49 -2.80 -18.29
C ALA A 79 4.97 -1.43 -18.75
N LYS A 80 4.46 -1.40 -19.97
CA LYS A 80 3.76 -0.26 -20.59
C LYS A 80 2.30 -0.64 -20.81
N SER A 81 1.46 0.36 -21.04
CA SER A 81 0.02 0.19 -21.29
C SER A 81 -0.31 -0.83 -22.39
N ASN A 82 0.56 -0.93 -23.42
CA ASN A 82 0.39 -1.91 -24.51
C ASN A 82 0.66 -3.37 -24.10
N ASP A 83 1.31 -3.61 -22.96
CA ASP A 83 1.64 -4.95 -22.48
C ASP A 83 0.46 -5.64 -21.77
N LEU A 84 -0.62 -4.90 -21.44
CA LEU A 84 -1.72 -5.39 -20.61
C LEU A 84 -2.70 -6.37 -21.30
N LYS A 85 -2.55 -6.63 -22.60
CA LYS A 85 -3.64 -7.15 -23.44
C LYS A 85 -4.23 -8.50 -23.03
N GLU A 86 -3.40 -9.45 -22.59
CA GLU A 86 -3.85 -10.80 -22.23
C GLU A 86 -3.97 -11.02 -20.72
N ALA A 87 -3.53 -10.06 -19.92
CA ALA A 87 -3.52 -10.18 -18.47
C ALA A 87 -4.87 -9.82 -17.87
N LYS A 88 -5.25 -10.53 -16.80
CA LYS A 88 -6.48 -10.27 -16.05
C LYS A 88 -6.22 -9.66 -14.68
N THR A 89 -4.97 -9.68 -14.24
CA THR A 89 -4.53 -9.06 -12.99
C THR A 89 -3.17 -8.40 -13.22
N ILE A 90 -3.02 -7.18 -12.72
CA ILE A 90 -1.73 -6.50 -12.61
C ILE A 90 -1.36 -6.35 -11.15
N VAL A 91 -0.11 -6.66 -10.85
CA VAL A 91 0.49 -6.49 -9.53
C VAL A 91 1.53 -5.39 -9.62
N PHE A 92 1.31 -4.31 -8.87
CA PHE A 92 2.27 -3.25 -8.68
C PHE A 92 3.11 -3.50 -7.42
N SER A 93 4.41 -3.69 -7.60
CA SER A 93 5.38 -3.58 -6.51
C SER A 93 5.80 -2.12 -6.37
N ILE A 94 5.31 -1.44 -5.34
CA ILE A 94 5.51 0.00 -5.12
C ILE A 94 6.68 0.21 -4.17
N ASP A 95 7.79 0.68 -4.72
CA ASP A 95 8.97 1.16 -4.01
C ASP A 95 9.94 1.87 -4.98
N TYR A 96 10.35 3.09 -4.64
CA TYR A 96 11.22 3.92 -5.45
C TYR A 96 12.70 3.66 -5.19
N SER A 97 13.41 3.29 -6.27
CA SER A 97 14.86 3.15 -6.31
C SER A 97 15.49 4.16 -7.30
N PRO A 98 16.08 5.27 -6.81
CA PRO A 98 16.77 6.23 -7.67
C PRO A 98 17.98 5.62 -8.39
N LEU A 99 18.66 4.66 -7.74
CA LEU A 99 19.80 3.96 -8.34
C LEU A 99 19.34 3.11 -9.53
N SER A 100 18.28 2.31 -9.36
CA SER A 100 17.75 1.49 -10.44
C SER A 100 17.30 2.34 -11.62
N LEU A 101 16.62 3.46 -11.34
CA LEU A 101 16.13 4.35 -12.37
C LEU A 101 17.28 4.99 -13.17
N LYS A 102 18.31 5.44 -12.46
CA LYS A 102 19.54 5.99 -13.07
C LYS A 102 20.23 4.96 -13.96
N LEU A 103 20.34 3.70 -13.52
CA LEU A 103 20.94 2.62 -14.31
C LEU A 103 20.16 2.31 -15.59
N GLN A 104 18.86 2.58 -15.59
CA GLN A 104 18.00 2.46 -16.77
C GLN A 104 18.04 3.70 -17.67
N GLY A 105 18.77 4.76 -17.29
CA GLY A 105 18.82 6.01 -18.03
C GLY A 105 17.52 6.80 -18.00
N LYS A 106 16.64 6.55 -17.03
CA LYS A 106 15.31 7.17 -16.91
C LYS A 106 15.27 8.22 -15.81
N LYS A 107 14.36 9.18 -15.98
CA LYS A 107 14.03 10.18 -14.96
C LYS A 107 12.79 9.77 -14.19
N TYR A 108 12.67 10.28 -12.96
CA TYR A 108 11.52 9.98 -12.10
C TYR A 108 10.20 10.43 -12.72
N GLU A 109 10.16 11.59 -13.38
CA GLU A 109 8.96 12.06 -14.07
C GLU A 109 8.51 11.12 -15.21
N GLU A 110 9.46 10.50 -15.93
CA GLU A 110 9.14 9.51 -16.97
C GLU A 110 8.55 8.23 -16.35
N GLU A 111 9.04 7.83 -15.18
CA GLU A 111 8.50 6.70 -14.43
C GLU A 111 7.10 7.00 -13.88
N LYS A 112 6.90 8.21 -13.36
CA LYS A 112 5.60 8.66 -12.85
C LYS A 112 4.55 8.64 -13.97
N GLU A 113 4.89 9.17 -15.14
CA GLU A 113 3.98 9.16 -16.30
C GLU A 113 3.70 7.73 -16.76
N ARG A 114 4.72 6.86 -16.83
CA ARG A 114 4.53 5.45 -17.17
C ARG A 114 3.56 4.75 -16.21
N ILE A 115 3.69 4.99 -14.91
CA ILE A 115 2.81 4.38 -13.91
C ILE A 115 1.39 4.90 -14.03
N LYS A 116 1.21 6.21 -14.26
CA LYS A 116 -0.10 6.80 -14.50
C LYS A 116 -0.78 6.18 -15.72
N GLU A 117 -0.11 6.12 -16.87
CA GLU A 117 -0.64 5.48 -18.07
C GLU A 117 -1.01 4.01 -17.85
N LEU A 118 -0.21 3.29 -17.06
CA LEU A 118 -0.42 1.87 -16.79
C LEU A 118 -1.64 1.64 -15.89
N VAL A 119 -1.78 2.44 -14.84
CA VAL A 119 -2.93 2.40 -13.91
C VAL A 119 -4.21 2.80 -14.64
N ASP A 120 -4.20 3.91 -15.38
CA ASP A 120 -5.36 4.39 -16.14
C ASP A 120 -5.81 3.34 -17.16
N LYS A 121 -4.85 2.69 -17.85
CA LYS A 121 -5.17 1.62 -18.80
C LYS A 121 -5.73 0.38 -18.12
N ALA A 122 -5.16 -0.02 -16.97
CA ALA A 122 -5.60 -1.17 -16.20
C ALA A 122 -7.04 -0.99 -15.69
N ASP A 123 -7.34 0.19 -15.13
CA ASP A 123 -8.67 0.58 -14.65
C ASP A 123 -9.69 0.59 -15.80
N HIS A 124 -9.32 1.20 -16.94
CA HIS A 124 -10.20 1.31 -18.11
C HIS A 124 -10.60 -0.04 -18.72
N ILE A 125 -9.76 -1.06 -18.61
CA ILE A 125 -10.05 -2.42 -19.13
C ILE A 125 -10.59 -3.37 -18.05
N ASP A 126 -10.97 -2.86 -16.88
CA ASP A 126 -11.50 -3.61 -15.73
C ASP A 126 -10.57 -4.78 -15.30
N MET A 127 -9.25 -4.54 -15.39
CA MET A 127 -8.25 -5.48 -14.92
C MET A 127 -8.13 -5.36 -13.40
N LYS A 128 -7.93 -6.49 -12.70
CA LYS A 128 -7.69 -6.45 -11.26
C LYS A 128 -6.36 -5.81 -10.91
N ILE A 129 -6.36 -4.79 -10.06
CA ILE A 129 -5.19 -4.03 -9.64
C ILE A 129 -4.85 -4.41 -8.20
N VAL A 130 -3.70 -5.06 -8.03
CA VAL A 130 -3.15 -5.42 -6.72
C VAL A 130 -1.93 -4.56 -6.45
N SER A 131 -1.88 -3.95 -5.26
CA SER A 131 -0.76 -3.11 -4.85
C SER A 131 0.00 -3.72 -3.68
N ILE A 132 1.32 -3.78 -3.81
CA ILE A 132 2.23 -4.26 -2.76
C ILE A 132 3.20 -3.15 -2.39
N VAL A 133 3.08 -2.65 -1.15
CA VAL A 133 3.83 -1.51 -0.64
C VAL A 133 4.91 -1.99 0.32
N PHE A 134 6.18 -1.91 -0.11
CA PHE A 134 7.32 -2.38 0.68
C PHE A 134 7.79 -1.38 1.73
N GLY A 135 7.30 -0.14 1.67
CA GLY A 135 7.63 0.89 2.66
C GLY A 135 8.90 1.69 2.37
N GLY A 136 9.77 1.24 1.45
CA GLY A 136 10.93 1.99 0.94
C GLY A 136 11.87 2.61 1.99
N LYS A 137 12.80 3.46 1.53
CA LYS A 137 13.67 4.26 2.42
C LYS A 137 13.03 5.61 2.72
N LYS A 138 13.09 6.07 3.98
CA LYS A 138 12.55 7.39 4.40
C LYS A 138 13.07 8.57 3.56
N GLN A 139 14.29 8.49 3.04
CA GLN A 139 14.91 9.51 2.18
C GLN A 139 14.22 9.68 0.82
N ASN A 140 13.44 8.69 0.38
CA ASN A 140 12.71 8.65 -0.89
C ASN A 140 11.20 8.86 -0.67
N LYS A 141 10.83 9.46 0.47
CA LYS A 141 9.44 9.56 0.91
C LYS A 141 8.56 10.27 -0.11
N LYS A 142 9.04 11.36 -0.69
CA LYS A 142 8.23 12.18 -1.62
C LYS A 142 7.82 11.36 -2.85
N GLU A 143 8.78 10.77 -3.54
CA GLU A 143 8.55 9.99 -4.76
C GLU A 143 7.70 8.75 -4.50
N ASN A 144 7.92 8.08 -3.37
CA ASN A 144 7.07 6.97 -2.97
C ASN A 144 5.63 7.40 -2.69
N ILE A 145 5.41 8.53 -2.01
CA ILE A 145 4.05 9.05 -1.74
C ILE A 145 3.34 9.38 -3.05
N GLU A 146 4.02 10.05 -3.98
CA GLU A 146 3.45 10.36 -5.30
C GLU A 146 3.10 9.08 -6.11
N LEU A 147 3.91 8.02 -6.04
CA LEU A 147 3.57 6.74 -6.66
C LEU A 147 2.37 6.07 -5.97
N LEU A 148 2.26 6.17 -4.64
CA LEU A 148 1.12 5.65 -3.89
C LEU A 148 -0.16 6.38 -4.28
N ASP A 149 -0.11 7.70 -4.46
CA ASP A 149 -1.24 8.53 -4.86
C ASP A 149 -1.79 8.18 -6.24
N ILE A 150 -0.92 7.70 -7.13
CA ILE A 150 -1.31 7.27 -8.47
C ILE A 150 -1.94 5.88 -8.45
N VAL A 151 -1.34 4.92 -7.72
CA VAL A 151 -1.70 3.50 -7.85
C VAL A 151 -2.79 3.09 -6.84
N LEU A 152 -2.67 3.52 -5.58
CA LEU A 152 -3.50 2.98 -4.50
C LEU A 152 -5.00 3.28 -4.65
N PRO A 153 -5.45 4.49 -5.05
CA PRO A 153 -6.88 4.78 -5.20
C PRO A 153 -7.60 3.89 -6.24
N LYS A 154 -6.84 3.23 -7.13
CA LYS A 154 -7.35 2.33 -8.17
C LYS A 154 -7.17 0.85 -7.84
N SER A 155 -6.65 0.53 -6.66
CA SER A 155 -6.36 -0.85 -6.28
C SER A 155 -7.60 -1.57 -5.77
N ASP A 156 -7.81 -2.82 -6.19
CA ASP A 156 -8.80 -3.72 -5.60
C ASP A 156 -8.34 -4.26 -4.24
N TYR A 157 -7.02 -4.35 -4.02
CA TYR A 157 -6.44 -4.90 -2.81
C TYR A 157 -5.03 -4.37 -2.56
N ILE A 158 -4.72 -4.08 -1.28
CA ILE A 158 -3.43 -3.54 -0.85
C ILE A 158 -2.76 -4.50 0.14
N ILE A 159 -1.50 -4.83 -0.11
CA ILE A 159 -0.62 -5.50 0.87
C ILE A 159 0.46 -4.49 1.29
N GLY A 160 0.47 -4.11 2.56
CA GLY A 160 1.46 -3.19 3.12
C GLY A 160 2.37 -3.87 4.14
N VAL A 161 3.59 -3.37 4.30
CA VAL A 161 4.50 -3.81 5.37
C VAL A 161 4.33 -2.92 6.61
N LYS A 162 4.11 -3.55 7.77
CA LYS A 162 4.03 -2.86 9.07
C LYS A 162 5.33 -2.14 9.42
N GLU A 163 5.19 -1.13 10.28
CA GLU A 163 6.25 -0.25 10.77
C GLU A 163 7.00 0.50 9.66
N SER A 164 6.46 0.51 8.44
CA SER A 164 6.97 1.34 7.37
C SER A 164 6.58 2.80 7.60
N TYR A 165 7.36 3.74 7.04
CA TYR A 165 7.06 5.17 7.23
C TYR A 165 5.75 5.61 6.57
N CYS A 166 5.20 4.80 5.66
CA CYS A 166 3.96 5.07 4.93
C CYS A 166 2.77 4.23 5.43
N GLU A 167 2.91 3.43 6.50
CA GLU A 167 1.83 2.59 7.01
C GLU A 167 0.54 3.39 7.29
N SER A 168 0.63 4.48 8.07
CA SER A 168 -0.54 5.32 8.35
C SER A 168 -1.15 5.94 7.10
N TYR A 169 -0.31 6.23 6.10
CA TYR A 169 -0.73 6.81 4.84
C TYR A 169 -1.51 5.82 3.97
N ILE A 170 -1.01 4.59 3.83
CA ILE A 170 -1.70 3.56 3.05
C ILE A 170 -3.00 3.11 3.72
N ILE A 171 -3.05 3.08 5.06
CA ILE A 171 -4.29 2.84 5.83
C ILE A 171 -5.32 3.93 5.51
N GLN A 172 -4.90 5.19 5.47
CA GLN A 172 -5.78 6.31 5.17
C GLN A 172 -6.34 6.22 3.74
N ILE A 173 -5.48 6.01 2.73
CA ILE A 173 -5.94 5.87 1.33
C ILE A 173 -6.90 4.68 1.19
N ALA A 174 -6.56 3.53 1.80
CA ALA A 174 -7.42 2.35 1.76
C ALA A 174 -8.81 2.65 2.33
N LYS A 175 -8.87 3.37 3.46
CA LYS A 175 -10.13 3.79 4.07
C LYS A 175 -10.92 4.76 3.20
N ASP A 176 -10.25 5.77 2.65
CA ASP A 176 -10.89 6.83 1.87
C ASP A 176 -11.49 6.29 0.54
N ASN A 177 -10.99 5.15 0.06
CA ASN A 177 -11.44 4.50 -1.18
C ASN A 177 -12.18 3.17 -0.96
N ASP A 178 -12.48 2.78 0.29
CA ASP A 178 -13.13 1.51 0.65
C ASP A 178 -12.39 0.25 0.10
N ILE A 179 -11.06 0.27 0.17
CA ILE A 179 -10.19 -0.79 -0.34
C ILE A 179 -9.76 -1.71 0.80
N GLN A 180 -9.82 -3.03 0.57
CA GLN A 180 -9.31 -4.01 1.51
C GLN A 180 -7.78 -3.95 1.56
N ILE A 181 -7.24 -3.95 2.79
CA ILE A 181 -5.80 -3.90 3.03
C ILE A 181 -5.37 -5.03 3.98
N THR A 182 -4.18 -5.57 3.78
CA THR A 182 -3.50 -6.45 4.73
C THR A 182 -2.13 -5.90 5.08
N LEU A 183 -1.87 -5.75 6.38
CA LEU A 183 -0.58 -5.30 6.90
C LEU A 183 0.23 -6.48 7.44
N VAL A 184 1.42 -6.71 6.88
CA VAL A 184 2.27 -7.85 7.19
C VAL A 184 3.48 -7.48 8.04
N ASP A 185 3.89 -8.42 8.90
CA ASP A 185 5.09 -8.31 9.74
C ASP A 185 6.35 -8.64 8.92
N GLY A 186 6.72 -7.71 8.03
CA GLY A 186 7.91 -7.80 7.19
C GLY A 186 7.68 -8.50 5.85
N VAL A 187 8.69 -8.38 4.99
CA VAL A 187 8.61 -8.75 3.56
C VAL A 187 8.31 -10.25 3.34
N LYS A 188 8.81 -11.13 4.22
CA LYS A 188 8.57 -12.58 4.09
C LYS A 188 7.09 -12.94 4.26
N ALA A 189 6.37 -12.19 5.09
CA ALA A 189 4.96 -12.43 5.38
C ALA A 189 4.03 -11.97 4.25
N ILE A 190 4.55 -11.36 3.15
CA ILE A 190 3.77 -11.03 1.95
C ILE A 190 3.23 -12.30 1.26
N TYR A 191 3.89 -13.45 1.40
CA TYR A 191 3.53 -14.68 0.70
C TYR A 191 2.06 -15.08 0.95
N GLU A 192 1.61 -15.10 2.21
CA GLU A 192 0.27 -15.55 2.58
C GLU A 192 -0.85 -14.66 1.99
N PRO A 193 -0.86 -13.32 2.21
CA PRO A 193 -1.87 -12.47 1.60
C PRO A 193 -1.75 -12.43 0.08
N PHE A 194 -0.55 -12.57 -0.50
CA PHE A 194 -0.42 -12.65 -1.95
C PHE A 194 -1.03 -13.94 -2.51
N ALA A 195 -0.85 -15.07 -1.82
CA ALA A 195 -1.48 -16.34 -2.20
C ALA A 195 -3.01 -16.24 -2.17
N SER A 196 -3.57 -15.59 -1.15
CA SER A 196 -5.02 -15.40 -0.98
C SER A 196 -5.71 -14.64 -2.11
N ILE A 197 -4.93 -13.90 -2.91
CA ILE A 197 -5.44 -13.21 -4.11
C ILE A 197 -5.93 -14.22 -5.15
N PHE A 198 -5.29 -15.39 -5.24
CA PHE A 198 -5.51 -16.35 -6.32
C PHE A 198 -6.12 -17.70 -5.85
N ARG A 199 -6.05 -18.02 -4.55
CA ARG A 199 -6.54 -19.29 -4.00
C ARG A 199 -6.86 -19.22 -2.51
#